data_AF-X1ST74-F1
#
_entry.id   AF-X1ST74-F1
#
_cell.length_a   1.000
_cell.length_b   1.000
_cell.length_c   1.000
_cell.angle_alpha   90.00
_cell.angle_beta   90.00
_cell.angle_gamma   90.00
#
_symmetry.space_group_name_H-M   'P 1'
#
loop_
_entity.id
_entity.type
_entity.pdbx_description
1 polymer ?
#
loop_
_entity_poly.entity_id
_entity_poly.type
_entity_poly.pdbx_seq_one_letter_code
_entity_poly.pdbx_strand_id
1 'polypeptide(L)'
;MIIFVVTVFLQDKLYNTGYVFTGEHSNKNDYIRDYKNLKGILTKKYGKPKSDRTTWDNDLFKNDRSQWGLAVSIGHLSYGTMWETSNTYITLILNGDNYEITLLAAYDSRKLKNWADKIKNETDKSKF
;
A
#
# COMPACT_ATOMS: atom_id res chain seq x y z
N MET A 1 -16.76 6.30 -1.78
CA MET A 1 -15.42 5.76 -2.10
C MET A 1 -15.12 6.09 -3.55
N ILE A 2 -14.14 6.95 -3.77
CA ILE A 2 -13.58 7.28 -5.08
C ILE A 2 -12.32 6.41 -5.25
N ILE A 3 -12.01 6.01 -6.47
CA ILE A 3 -10.81 5.22 -6.76
C ILE A 3 -10.05 5.93 -7.87
N PHE A 4 -8.81 6.30 -7.60
CA PHE A 4 -7.90 6.78 -8.63
C PHE A 4 -7.02 5.64 -9.12
N VAL A 5 -6.80 5.60 -10.43
CA VAL A 5 -5.81 4.72 -11.05
C VAL A 5 -4.55 5.54 -11.30
N VAL A 6 -3.45 5.12 -10.70
CA VAL A 6 -2.14 5.74 -10.88
C VAL A 6 -1.29 4.80 -11.72
N THR A 7 -0.76 5.29 -12.84
CA THR A 7 0.16 4.52 -13.69
C THR A 7 1.51 5.22 -13.73
N VAL A 8 2.59 4.49 -13.46
CA VAL A 8 3.94 5.04 -13.48
C VAL A 8 4.71 4.44 -14.65
N PHE A 9 5.07 5.33 -15.58
CA PHE A 9 5.96 5.01 -16.68
C PHE A 9 7.38 5.41 -16.31
N LEU A 10 8.33 4.60 -16.75
CA LEU A 10 9.73 4.97 -16.81
C LEU A 10 10.14 4.89 -18.26
N GLN A 11 10.66 5.97 -18.83
CA GLN A 11 10.81 6.09 -20.29
C GLN A 11 9.47 5.76 -20.99
N ASP A 12 9.43 4.72 -21.82
CA ASP A 12 8.28 4.25 -22.60
C ASP A 12 7.57 3.03 -21.98
N LYS A 13 8.00 2.55 -20.80
CA LYS A 13 7.49 1.30 -20.21
C LYS A 13 6.69 1.53 -18.95
N LEU A 14 5.47 1.00 -18.92
CA LEU A 14 4.65 0.90 -17.71
C LEU A 14 5.25 -0.17 -16.79
N TYR A 15 5.79 0.24 -15.64
CA TYR A 15 6.40 -0.69 -14.68
C TYR A 15 5.62 -0.82 -13.37
N ASN A 16 4.74 0.13 -13.06
CA ASN A 16 3.89 0.13 -11.87
C ASN A 16 2.50 0.70 -12.22
N THR A 17 1.45 0.07 -11.68
CA THR A 17 0.12 0.65 -11.61
C THR A 17 -0.46 0.47 -10.21
N GLY A 18 -1.34 1.36 -9.78
CA GLY A 18 -1.95 1.30 -8.46
C GLY A 18 -3.36 1.84 -8.42
N TYR A 19 -4.15 1.32 -7.49
CA TYR A 19 -5.46 1.83 -7.13
C TYR A 19 -5.33 2.53 -5.79
N VAL A 20 -5.54 3.85 -5.79
CA VAL A 20 -5.61 4.66 -4.57
C VAL A 20 -7.09 4.78 -4.21
N PHE A 21 -7.45 4.26 -3.04
CA PHE A 21 -8.81 4.31 -2.53
C PHE A 21 -8.95 5.59 -1.71
N THR A 22 -9.75 6.51 -2.23
CA THR A 22 -9.99 7.82 -1.62
C THR A 22 -11.44 7.95 -1.17
N GLY A 23 -11.65 8.84 -0.22
CA GLY A 23 -12.94 9.04 0.43
C GLY A 23 -12.74 9.14 1.94
N GLU A 24 -13.46 10.08 2.52
CA GLU A 24 -13.44 10.31 3.96
C GLU A 24 -14.38 9.34 4.67
N HIS A 25 -13.90 8.77 5.78
CA HIS A 25 -14.73 8.05 6.73
C HIS A 25 -14.88 8.87 7.99
N SER A 26 -16.12 9.06 8.46
CA SER A 26 -16.37 9.69 9.77
C SER A 26 -15.75 8.88 10.91
N ASN A 27 -15.70 7.54 10.77
CA ASN A 27 -15.00 6.65 11.68
C ASN A 27 -13.71 6.14 11.04
N LYS A 28 -12.55 6.54 11.57
CA LYS A 28 -11.25 6.13 11.03
C LYS A 28 -11.00 4.62 11.04
N ASN A 29 -11.70 3.84 11.88
CA ASN A 29 -11.59 2.38 11.85
C ASN A 29 -12.17 1.76 10.56
N ASP A 30 -12.97 2.51 9.82
CA ASP A 30 -13.58 2.04 8.58
C ASP A 30 -12.53 1.85 7.48
N TYR A 31 -11.43 2.62 7.48
CA TYR A 31 -10.28 2.35 6.61
C TYR A 31 -9.65 0.97 6.87
N ILE A 32 -9.60 0.54 8.14
CA ILE A 32 -9.09 -0.79 8.52
C ILE A 32 -10.05 -1.88 8.02
N ARG A 33 -11.36 -1.63 8.06
CA ARG A 33 -12.37 -2.54 7.49
C ARG A 33 -12.20 -2.66 5.97
N ASP A 34 -12.01 -1.55 5.27
CA ASP A 34 -11.79 -1.54 3.82
C ASP A 34 -10.53 -2.31 3.43
N TYR A 35 -9.42 -2.07 4.14
CA TYR A 35 -8.20 -2.86 3.97
C TYR A 35 -8.44 -4.37 4.14
N LYS A 36 -9.15 -4.78 5.20
CA LYS A 36 -9.46 -6.20 5.44
C LYS A 36 -10.33 -6.79 4.32
N ASN A 37 -11.30 -6.05 3.83
CA ASN A 37 -12.16 -6.45 2.71
C ASN A 37 -11.35 -6.64 1.43
N LEU A 38 -10.52 -5.65 1.08
CA LEU A 38 -9.63 -5.72 -0.09
C LEU A 38 -8.63 -6.87 0.04
N LYS A 39 -8.04 -7.09 1.22
CA LYS A 39 -7.17 -8.23 1.48
C LYS A 39 -7.89 -9.55 1.21
N GLY A 40 -9.15 -9.69 1.63
CA GLY A 40 -9.98 -10.86 1.33
C GLY A 40 -10.18 -11.09 -0.17
N ILE A 41 -10.52 -10.02 -0.91
CA ILE A 41 -10.70 -10.06 -2.37
C ILE A 41 -9.39 -10.47 -3.07
N LEU A 42 -8.27 -9.85 -2.72
CA LEU A 42 -6.96 -10.13 -3.30
C LEU A 42 -6.48 -11.54 -2.96
N THR A 43 -6.74 -12.02 -1.73
CA THR A 43 -6.42 -13.40 -1.32
C THR A 43 -7.25 -14.42 -2.09
N LYS A 44 -8.54 -14.15 -2.32
CA LYS A 44 -9.39 -15.02 -3.16
C LYS A 44 -8.87 -15.10 -4.60
N LYS A 45 -8.31 -14.01 -5.12
CA LYS A 45 -7.82 -13.92 -6.50
C LYS A 45 -6.42 -14.50 -6.70
N TYR A 46 -5.48 -14.21 -5.79
CA TYR A 46 -4.06 -14.54 -5.95
C TYR A 46 -3.58 -15.64 -4.99
N GLY A 47 -4.46 -16.17 -4.14
CA GLY A 47 -4.12 -17.18 -3.13
C GLY A 47 -3.52 -16.59 -1.87
N LYS A 48 -2.83 -17.44 -1.10
CA LYS A 48 -2.22 -17.05 0.18
C LYS A 48 -1.17 -15.94 -0.03
N PRO A 49 -1.19 -14.86 0.75
CA PRO A 49 -0.17 -13.82 0.65
C PRO A 49 1.21 -14.35 0.99
N LYS A 50 2.23 -13.82 0.32
CA LYS A 50 3.64 -14.07 0.62
C LYS A 50 4.06 -13.43 1.94
N SER A 51 3.50 -12.26 2.26
CA SER A 51 3.73 -11.55 3.51
C SER A 51 2.45 -10.85 3.94
N ASP A 52 2.19 -10.83 5.24
CA ASP A 52 1.06 -10.14 5.86
C ASP A 52 1.53 -9.57 7.20
N ARG A 53 1.66 -8.25 7.29
CA ARG A 53 2.29 -7.55 8.42
C ARG A 53 1.38 -6.47 8.97
N THR A 54 1.41 -6.35 10.28
CA THR A 54 0.85 -5.23 11.02
C THR A 54 1.99 -4.67 11.87
N THR A 55 2.35 -3.42 11.62
CA THR A 55 3.49 -2.76 12.26
C THR A 55 2.95 -1.70 13.21
N TRP A 56 3.48 -1.71 14.43
CA TRP A 56 3.26 -0.68 15.43
C TRP A 56 4.58 0.05 15.65
N ASP A 57 4.65 1.30 15.19
CA ASP A 57 5.79 2.18 15.42
C ASP A 57 5.67 2.89 16.78
N ASN A 58 4.46 2.95 17.34
CA ASN A 58 4.20 3.43 18.69
C ASN A 58 2.99 2.70 19.33
N ASP A 59 3.20 2.12 20.50
CA ASP A 59 2.23 1.23 21.16
C ASP A 59 1.12 1.97 21.95
N LEU A 60 1.09 3.31 21.98
CA LEU A 60 0.15 4.13 22.78
C LEU A 60 -1.33 3.69 22.66
N PHE A 61 -1.77 3.32 21.46
CA PHE A 61 -3.16 2.92 21.18
C PHE A 61 -3.33 1.41 20.96
N LYS A 62 -2.29 0.60 21.16
CA LYS A 62 -2.28 -0.82 20.80
C LYS A 62 -3.34 -1.63 21.52
N ASN A 63 -3.61 -1.30 22.78
CA ASN A 63 -4.61 -1.97 23.61
C ASN A 63 -6.02 -1.38 23.46
N ASP A 64 -6.18 -0.25 22.77
CA ASP A 64 -7.49 0.38 22.53
C ASP A 64 -7.87 0.28 21.05
N ARG A 65 -8.61 -0.78 20.73
CA ARG A 65 -9.09 -1.04 19.37
C ARG A 65 -9.97 0.07 18.81
N SER A 66 -10.65 0.85 19.65
CA SER A 66 -11.47 1.96 19.18
C SER A 66 -10.62 3.07 18.56
N GLN A 67 -9.34 3.16 18.94
CA GLN A 67 -8.39 4.18 18.51
C GLN A 67 -7.45 3.71 17.38
N TRP A 68 -7.58 2.49 16.86
CA TRP A 68 -6.65 1.99 15.85
C TRP A 68 -6.68 2.80 14.56
N GLY A 69 -7.84 3.28 14.12
CA GLY A 69 -7.95 4.18 12.97
C GLY A 69 -7.25 5.51 13.21
N LEU A 70 -7.33 6.05 14.43
CA LEU A 70 -6.54 7.22 14.82
C LEU A 70 -5.05 6.90 14.76
N ALA A 71 -4.63 5.76 15.32
CA ALA A 71 -3.25 5.30 15.29
C ALA A 71 -2.69 5.17 13.86
N VAL A 72 -3.51 4.69 12.91
CA VAL A 72 -3.13 4.70 11.48
C VAL A 72 -2.95 6.12 10.98
N SER A 73 -3.91 7.01 11.25
CA SER A 73 -3.89 8.39 10.74
C SER A 73 -2.68 9.21 11.21
N ILE A 74 -2.07 8.86 12.34
CA ILE A 74 -0.90 9.55 12.91
C ILE A 74 0.39 8.73 12.76
N GLY A 75 0.39 7.67 11.95
CA GLY A 75 1.59 6.88 11.66
C GLY A 75 2.04 5.92 12.76
N HIS A 76 1.25 5.68 13.81
CA HIS A 76 1.57 4.72 14.86
C HIS A 76 1.32 3.26 14.44
N LEU A 77 0.37 3.04 13.52
CA LEU A 77 -0.06 1.73 13.05
C LEU A 77 -0.08 1.69 11.53
N SER A 78 0.47 0.63 10.94
CA SER A 78 0.34 0.37 9.52
C SER A 78 0.09 -1.10 9.21
N TYR A 79 -0.53 -1.35 8.06
CA TYR A 79 -0.80 -2.68 7.55
C TYR A 79 -0.19 -2.85 6.16
N GLY A 80 0.40 -4.02 5.91
CA GLY A 80 0.99 -4.35 4.62
C GLY A 80 0.81 -5.83 4.28
N THR A 81 0.14 -6.12 3.17
CA THR A 81 0.05 -7.48 2.62
C THR A 81 0.64 -7.51 1.22
N MET A 82 1.37 -8.57 0.90
CA MET A 82 2.02 -8.76 -0.39
C MET A 82 1.68 -10.13 -0.97
N TRP A 83 1.37 -10.16 -2.27
CA TRP A 83 1.27 -11.35 -3.09
C TRP A 83 2.31 -11.31 -4.21
N GLU A 84 2.65 -12.48 -4.72
CA GLU A 84 3.58 -12.63 -5.82
C GLU A 84 3.00 -13.61 -6.84
N THR A 85 3.03 -13.20 -8.10
CA THR A 85 2.72 -14.05 -9.25
C THR A 85 3.99 -14.25 -10.08
N SER A 86 3.91 -14.99 -11.19
CA SER A 86 5.06 -15.16 -12.10
C SER A 86 5.63 -13.83 -12.62
N ASN A 87 4.79 -12.80 -12.81
CA ASN A 87 5.20 -11.56 -13.47
C ASN A 87 4.94 -10.28 -12.65
N THR A 88 4.21 -10.35 -11.53
CA THR A 88 3.77 -9.15 -10.81
C THR A 88 3.91 -9.33 -9.30
N TYR A 89 4.42 -8.30 -8.63
CA TYR A 89 4.26 -8.11 -7.18
C TYR A 89 3.00 -7.29 -6.93
N ILE A 90 2.15 -7.77 -6.04
CA ILE A 90 0.93 -7.06 -5.64
C ILE A 90 1.09 -6.67 -4.18
N THR A 91 0.91 -5.40 -3.85
CA THR A 91 1.03 -4.90 -2.48
C THR A 91 -0.23 -4.15 -2.10
N LEU A 92 -0.81 -4.48 -0.95
CA LEU A 92 -1.90 -3.73 -0.32
C LEU A 92 -1.36 -3.07 0.94
N ILE A 93 -1.47 -1.74 1.02
CA ILE A 93 -0.94 -0.93 2.11
C ILE A 93 -2.07 -0.10 2.69
N LEU A 94 -2.12 -0.05 4.02
CA LEU A 94 -2.87 0.94 4.79
C LEU A 94 -1.89 1.63 5.76
N ASN A 95 -1.67 2.91 5.57
CA ASN A 95 -0.83 3.73 6.44
C ASN A 95 -1.40 5.16 6.50
N GLY A 96 -0.82 5.98 7.37
CA GLY A 96 -1.20 7.38 7.44
C GLY A 96 -0.13 8.23 8.10
N ASP A 97 -0.26 9.53 7.92
CA ASP A 97 0.57 10.57 8.53
C ASP A 97 -0.22 11.88 8.56
N ASN A 98 0.02 12.74 9.54
CA ASN A 98 -0.66 14.03 9.70
C ASN A 98 -2.19 13.97 9.57
N TYR A 99 -2.79 12.93 10.16
CA TYR A 99 -4.23 12.63 10.16
C TYR A 99 -4.81 12.18 8.81
N GLU A 100 -3.99 12.07 7.77
CA GLU A 100 -4.36 11.59 6.45
C GLU A 100 -4.07 10.09 6.34
N ILE A 101 -5.05 9.31 5.90
CA ILE A 101 -4.92 7.86 5.72
C ILE A 101 -4.88 7.53 4.22
N THR A 102 -3.90 6.74 3.82
CA THR A 102 -3.77 6.20 2.47
C THR A 102 -4.04 4.69 2.46
N LEU A 103 -4.96 4.28 1.59
CA LEU A 103 -5.19 2.88 1.24
C LEU A 103 -4.83 2.68 -0.24
N LEU A 104 -3.82 1.84 -0.50
CA LEU A 104 -3.25 1.63 -1.82
C LEU A 104 -3.15 0.14 -2.14
N ALA A 105 -3.61 -0.25 -3.33
CA ALA A 105 -3.26 -1.53 -3.94
C ALA A 105 -2.34 -1.28 -5.14
N ALA A 106 -1.07 -1.65 -5.05
CA ALA A 106 -0.06 -1.49 -6.09
C ALA A 106 0.27 -2.81 -6.80
N TYR A 107 0.61 -2.71 -8.08
CA TYR A 107 0.97 -3.79 -8.98
C TYR A 107 2.28 -3.44 -9.70
N ASP A 108 3.36 -4.07 -9.29
CA ASP A 108 4.70 -3.84 -9.82
C ASP A 108 5.13 -4.96 -10.76
N SER A 109 5.64 -4.61 -11.93
CA SER A 109 6.21 -5.57 -12.87
C SER A 109 7.50 -6.19 -12.32
N ARG A 110 7.51 -7.52 -12.14
CA ARG A 110 8.71 -8.26 -11.73
C ARG A 110 9.79 -8.20 -12.80
N LYS A 111 9.40 -8.27 -14.08
CA LYS A 111 10.31 -8.24 -15.23
C LYS A 111 11.05 -6.91 -15.34
N LEU A 112 10.39 -5.82 -14.98
CA LEU A 112 10.94 -4.47 -15.11
C LEU A 112 11.59 -3.96 -13.82
N LYS A 113 11.46 -4.67 -12.69
CA LYS A 113 11.96 -4.21 -11.39
C LYS A 113 13.45 -3.85 -11.42
N ASN A 114 14.33 -4.78 -11.79
CA ASN A 114 15.77 -4.52 -11.79
C ASN A 114 16.18 -3.41 -12.77
N TRP A 115 15.50 -3.33 -13.92
CA TRP A 115 15.71 -2.29 -14.90
C TRP A 115 15.27 -0.91 -14.38
N ALA A 116 14.10 -0.85 -13.73
CA ALA A 116 13.58 0.37 -13.12
C ALA A 116 14.46 0.84 -11.95
N ASP A 117 14.92 -0.09 -11.10
CA ASP A 117 15.84 0.19 -9.99
C ASP A 117 17.17 0.80 -10.51
N LYS A 118 17.71 0.28 -11.62
CA LYS A 118 18.93 0.81 -12.24
C LYS A 118 18.76 2.26 -12.73
N ILE A 119 17.70 2.55 -13.50
CA ILE A 119 17.47 3.88 -14.06
C ILE A 119 17.23 4.92 -12.96
N LYS A 120 16.46 4.57 -11.91
CA LYS A 120 16.22 5.47 -10.77
C LYS A 120 17.53 5.87 -10.09
N ASN A 121 18.41 4.90 -9.84
CA ASN A 121 19.72 5.14 -9.23
C ASN A 121 20.64 6.02 -10.09
N GLU A 122 20.63 5.84 -11.41
CA GLU A 122 21.39 6.69 -12.34
C GLU A 122 20.84 8.13 -12.36
N THR A 123 19.52 8.28 -12.34
CA THR A 123 18.86 9.59 -12.32
C THR A 123 19.18 10.34 -11.02
N ASP A 124 19.14 9.68 -9.87
CA ASP A 124 19.43 10.33 -8.60
C ASP A 124 20.90 10.73 -8.47
N LYS A 125 21.83 9.97 -9.05
CA LYS A 125 23.25 10.37 -9.14
C LYS A 125 23.47 11.59 -10.02
N SER A 126 22.66 11.78 -11.07
CA SER A 126 22.79 12.94 -11.99
C SER A 126 22.26 14.26 -11.42
N LYS A 127 21.58 14.23 -10.26
CA LYS A 127 21.09 15.42 -9.55
C LYS A 127 22.14 16.04 -8.61
N PHE A 128 23.33 15.46 -8.51
CA PHE A 128 24.48 15.92 -7.73
C PHE A 128 25.69 16.09 -8.65
#